data_AF-A0A662HX91-F1
#
_entry.id   AF-A0A662HX91-F1
#
_cell.length_a   1.000
_cell.length_b   1.000
_cell.length_c   1.000
_cell.angle_alpha   90.00
_cell.angle_beta   90.00
_cell.angle_gamma   90.00
#
_symmetry.space_group_name_H-M   'P 1'
#
loop_
_entity.id
_entity.type
_entity.pdbx_description
1 polymer ?
#
loop_
_entity_poly.entity_id
_entity_poly.type
_entity_poly.pdbx_seq_one_letter_code
_entity_poly.pdbx_strand_id
1 'polypeptide(L)'
;EILIWSLPFFGVLLVALFVGRGSGHTVPPTLMGIARLWGFHVGLSYLLAFYLGYGSIGIWTAMAVGNLVTGLAALAWMKYGDWARPIIRMRKRGMRMPPSPD
;
A
#
# COMPACT_ATOMS: atom_id res chain seq x y z
N GLU A 1 -23.96 -5.49 5.98
CA GLU A 1 -23.65 -4.59 7.12
C GLU A 1 -22.17 -4.57 7.51
N ILE A 2 -21.46 -5.70 7.52
CA ILE A 2 -20.02 -5.79 7.88
C ILE A 2 -19.09 -4.90 7.01
N LEU A 3 -19.43 -4.69 5.73
CA LEU A 3 -18.62 -3.91 4.79
C LEU A 3 -18.40 -2.45 5.22
N ILE A 4 -19.41 -1.82 5.83
CA ILE A 4 -19.40 -0.38 6.12
C ILE A 4 -18.28 -0.03 7.11
N TRP A 5 -18.06 -0.90 8.10
CA TRP A 5 -16.99 -0.75 9.09
C TRP A 5 -15.58 -0.83 8.48
N SER A 6 -15.43 -1.46 7.31
CA SER A 6 -14.14 -1.60 6.64
C SER A 6 -13.81 -0.46 5.66
N LEU A 7 -14.78 0.39 5.33
CA LEU A 7 -14.62 1.49 4.36
C LEU A 7 -13.55 2.52 4.75
N PRO A 8 -13.40 2.94 6.02
CA PRO A 8 -12.35 3.88 6.40
C PRO A 8 -10.94 3.32 6.15
N PHE A 9 -10.73 2.03 6.46
CA PHE A 9 -9.47 1.34 6.21
C PHE A 9 -9.18 1.17 4.71
N PHE A 10 -10.23 0.94 3.92
CA PHE A 10 -10.13 0.90 2.48
C PHE A 10 -9.73 2.26 1.89
N GLY A 11 -10.30 3.36 2.39
CA GLY A 11 -9.90 4.71 2.01
C GLY A 11 -8.43 5.01 2.30
N VAL A 12 -7.95 4.63 3.49
CA VAL A 12 -6.54 4.78 3.87
C VAL A 12 -5.61 3.99 2.94
N LEU A 13 -5.98 2.75 2.62
CA LEU A 13 -5.25 1.93 1.65
C LEU A 13 -5.18 2.62 0.28
N LEU A 14 -6.29 3.16 -0.22
CA LEU A 14 -6.32 3.87 -1.50
C LEU A 14 -5.39 5.08 -1.50
N VAL A 15 -5.43 5.91 -0.46
CA VAL A 15 -4.54 7.06 -0.33
C VAL A 15 -3.07 6.63 -0.31
N ALA A 16 -2.73 5.58 0.45
CA ALA A 16 -1.36 5.06 0.50
C ALA A 16 -0.89 4.51 -0.87
N LEU A 17 -1.78 3.84 -1.61
CA LEU A 17 -1.52 3.38 -2.97
C LEU A 17 -1.26 4.57 -3.91
N PHE A 18 -2.08 5.62 -3.87
CA PHE A 18 -1.89 6.81 -4.71
C PHE A 18 -0.60 7.56 -4.39
N VAL A 19 -0.27 7.73 -3.11
CA VAL A 19 0.97 8.39 -2.65
C VAL A 19 2.21 7.60 -3.10
N GLY A 20 2.19 6.28 -2.96
CA GLY A 20 3.28 5.43 -3.42
C GLY A 20 3.45 5.43 -4.94
N ARG A 21 2.34 5.50 -5.70
CA ARG A 21 2.42 5.65 -7.17
C ARG A 21 2.89 7.04 -7.60
N GLY A 22 2.54 8.09 -6.87
CA GLY A 22 2.95 9.48 -7.17
C GLY A 22 4.42 9.77 -6.81
N SER A 23 5.00 9.09 -5.83
CA SER A 23 6.39 9.31 -5.36
C SER A 23 7.46 8.53 -6.15
N GLY A 24 7.08 7.79 -7.20
CA GLY A 24 7.98 6.94 -7.99
C GLY A 24 8.39 5.64 -7.30
N HIS A 25 8.02 5.44 -6.03
CA HIS A 25 8.23 4.20 -5.28
C HIS A 25 6.97 3.33 -5.29
N THR A 26 6.67 2.79 -6.46
CA THR A 26 5.46 1.98 -6.74
C THR A 26 5.52 0.55 -6.19
N VAL A 27 6.71 0.02 -5.89
CA VAL A 27 6.90 -1.40 -5.54
C VAL A 27 6.26 -1.76 -4.18
N PRO A 28 6.48 -1.02 -3.08
CA PRO A 28 5.91 -1.38 -1.78
C PRO A 28 4.36 -1.35 -1.73
N PRO A 29 3.68 -0.30 -2.25
CA PRO A 29 2.22 -0.26 -2.28
C PRO A 29 1.63 -1.36 -3.17
N THR A 30 2.27 -1.66 -4.30
CA THR A 30 1.79 -2.69 -5.22
C THR A 30 1.88 -4.08 -4.58
N LEU A 31 2.94 -4.37 -3.84
CA LEU A 31 3.08 -5.63 -3.11
C LEU A 31 2.01 -5.80 -2.02
N MET A 32 1.66 -4.72 -1.30
CA MET A 32 0.56 -4.74 -0.33
C MET A 32 -0.79 -5.01 -1.00
N GLY A 33 -1.04 -4.42 -2.18
CA GLY A 33 -2.22 -4.70 -2.98
C GLY A 33 -2.31 -6.18 -3.39
N ILE A 34 -1.21 -6.76 -3.87
CA ILE A 34 -1.13 -8.18 -4.24
C ILE A 34 -1.34 -9.08 -3.03
N ALA A 35 -0.68 -8.81 -1.90
CA ALA A 35 -0.83 -9.58 -0.67
C ALA A 35 -2.27 -9.55 -0.14
N ARG A 36 -2.94 -8.40 -0.26
CA ARG A 36 -4.35 -8.27 0.08
C ARG A 36 -5.24 -9.13 -0.79
N LEU A 37 -5.08 -9.02 -2.12
CA LEU A 37 -5.93 -9.72 -3.09
C LEU A 37 -5.70 -11.23 -3.06
N TRP A 38 -4.45 -11.69 -3.02
CA TRP A 38 -4.15 -13.11 -3.09
C TRP A 38 -4.04 -13.78 -1.73
N GLY A 39 -3.30 -13.18 -0.79
CA GLY A 39 -3.09 -13.78 0.53
C GLY A 39 -4.35 -13.74 1.38
N PHE A 40 -4.89 -12.55 1.62
CA PHE A 40 -6.05 -12.39 2.49
C PHE A 40 -7.36 -12.68 1.76
N HIS A 41 -7.55 -12.20 0.53
CA HIS A 41 -8.82 -12.38 -0.15
C HIS A 41 -9.00 -13.79 -0.70
N VAL A 42 -7.99 -14.41 -1.31
CA VAL A 42 -8.14 -15.78 -1.85
C VAL A 42 -7.78 -16.82 -0.80
N GLY A 43 -6.62 -16.68 -0.14
CA GLY A 43 -6.14 -17.65 0.84
C GLY A 43 -7.00 -17.72 2.11
N LEU A 44 -7.23 -16.57 2.77
CA LEU A 44 -8.00 -16.55 4.02
C LEU A 44 -9.49 -16.85 3.79
N SER A 45 -10.05 -16.43 2.65
CA SER A 45 -11.44 -16.79 2.31
C SER A 45 -11.58 -18.28 2.05
N TYR A 46 -10.62 -18.92 1.38
CA TYR A 46 -10.64 -20.37 1.19
C TYR A 46 -10.57 -21.10 2.53
N LEU A 47 -9.67 -20.66 3.41
CA LEU A 47 -9.54 -21.25 4.74
C LEU A 47 -10.82 -21.07 5.58
N LEU A 48 -11.40 -19.87 5.65
CA LEU A 48 -12.60 -19.64 6.46
C LEU A 48 -13.88 -20.26 5.85
N ALA A 49 -14.03 -20.23 4.52
CA ALA A 49 -15.23 -20.73 3.86
C ALA A 49 -15.27 -22.27 3.86
N PHE A 50 -14.14 -22.94 3.62
CA PHE A 50 -14.09 -24.40 3.56
C PHE A 50 -13.74 -25.07 4.90
N TYR A 51 -12.87 -24.49 5.72
CA TYR A 51 -12.41 -25.12 6.97
C TYR A 51 -13.36 -24.88 8.15
N LEU A 52 -13.99 -23.70 8.25
CA LEU A 52 -14.96 -23.39 9.31
C LEU A 52 -16.43 -23.52 8.85
N GLY A 53 -16.69 -23.84 7.58
CA GLY A 53 -18.05 -24.11 7.08
C GLY A 53 -18.99 -22.89 7.04
N TYR A 54 -18.48 -21.67 7.22
CA TYR A 54 -19.27 -20.45 7.24
C TYR A 54 -19.83 -20.02 5.86
N GLY A 55 -19.49 -20.74 4.79
CA GLY A 55 -19.96 -20.45 3.44
C GLY A 55 -19.70 -18.99 3.03
N SER A 56 -20.76 -18.26 2.67
CA SER A 56 -20.70 -16.86 2.25
C SER A 56 -20.27 -15.90 3.36
N ILE A 57 -20.57 -16.17 4.63
CA ILE A 57 -20.15 -15.32 5.76
C ILE A 57 -18.62 -15.35 5.93
N GLY A 58 -17.99 -16.51 5.70
CA GLY A 58 -16.53 -16.66 5.79
C GLY A 58 -15.79 -15.78 4.78
N ILE A 59 -16.33 -15.64 3.57
CA ILE A 59 -15.77 -14.79 2.52
C ILE A 59 -15.83 -13.31 2.93
N TRP A 60 -16.97 -12.84 3.41
CA TRP A 60 -17.13 -11.44 3.85
C TRP A 60 -16.25 -11.10 5.06
N THR A 61 -16.11 -12.03 6.00
CA THR A 61 -15.21 -11.86 7.15
C THR A 61 -13.75 -11.81 6.72
N ALA A 62 -13.33 -12.68 5.79
CA ALA A 62 -11.99 -12.64 5.23
C ALA A 62 -11.70 -11.33 4.47
N MET A 63 -12.69 -10.78 3.75
CA MET A 63 -12.57 -9.44 3.14
C MET A 63 -12.35 -8.35 4.19
N ALA A 64 -13.16 -8.35 5.26
CA ALA A 64 -13.06 -7.34 6.32
C ALA A 64 -11.70 -7.41 7.03
N VAL A 65 -11.23 -8.61 7.37
CA VAL A 65 -9.92 -8.83 7.99
C VAL A 65 -8.79 -8.44 7.04
N GLY A 66 -8.89 -8.80 5.76
CA GLY A 66 -7.90 -8.41 4.74
C GLY A 66 -7.78 -6.90 4.58
N ASN A 67 -8.90 -6.17 4.62
CA ASN A 67 -8.92 -4.72 4.62
C ASN A 67 -8.24 -4.14 5.87
N LEU A 68 -8.55 -4.69 7.04
CA LEU A 68 -7.99 -4.24 8.32
C LEU A 68 -6.47 -4.44 8.37
N VAL A 69 -5.99 -5.66 8.09
CA VAL A 69 -4.57 -6.01 8.16
C VAL A 69 -3.76 -5.25 7.11
N THR A 70 -4.26 -5.16 5.87
CA THR A 70 -3.55 -4.43 4.81
C THR A 70 -3.58 -2.93 5.07
N GLY A 71 -4.67 -2.38 5.60
CA GLY A 71 -4.76 -0.97 5.99
C GLY A 71 -3.76 -0.62 7.09
N LEU A 72 -3.62 -1.48 8.11
CA LEU A 72 -2.62 -1.32 9.17
C LEU A 72 -1.19 -1.45 8.63
N ALA A 73 -0.93 -2.40 7.74
CA ALA A 73 0.37 -2.55 7.08
C ALA A 73 0.71 -1.33 6.21
N ALA A 74 -0.27 -0.77 5.51
CA ALA A 74 -0.11 0.45 4.72
C ALA A 74 0.15 1.67 5.60
N LEU A 75 -0.52 1.79 6.76
CA LEU A 75 -0.25 2.84 7.75
C LEU A 75 1.13 2.69 8.38
N ALA A 76 1.51 1.49 8.77
CA ALA A 76 2.82 1.20 9.33
C ALA A 76 3.91 1.51 8.32
N TRP A 77 3.73 1.09 7.06
CA TRP A 77 4.59 1.54 5.98
C TRP A 77 4.60 3.05 5.97
N MET A 78 3.47 3.73 5.71
CA MET A 78 3.34 5.19 5.62
C MET A 78 3.74 6.00 6.88
N LYS A 79 4.12 5.35 7.97
CA LYS A 79 4.78 5.98 9.13
C LYS A 79 6.30 5.76 9.17
N TYR A 80 6.79 4.59 8.73
CA TYR A 80 8.20 4.17 8.88
C TYR A 80 9.01 4.11 7.58
N GLY A 81 8.38 4.12 6.41
CA GLY A 81 9.09 4.02 5.14
C GLY A 81 9.75 5.33 4.69
N ASP A 82 10.90 5.18 4.04
CA ASP A 82 11.70 6.29 3.49
C ASP A 82 11.11 6.88 2.18
N TRP A 83 9.78 6.85 1.93
CA TRP A 83 9.19 7.41 0.68
C TRP A 83 9.51 8.88 0.47
N ALA A 84 9.77 9.61 1.56
CA ALA A 84 10.10 11.03 1.50
C ALA A 84 11.57 11.28 1.15
N ARG A 85 12.43 10.25 1.04
CA ARG A 85 13.81 10.44 0.63
C ARG A 85 13.87 10.80 -0.86
N PRO A 86 14.37 12.00 -1.21
CA PRO A 86 14.50 12.38 -2.60
C PRO A 86 15.56 11.52 -3.28
N ILE A 87 15.15 10.76 -4.30
CA ILE A 87 16.03 10.00 -5.19
C ILE A 87 16.89 10.93 -6.06
N ILE A 88 16.42 12.15 -6.30
CA ILE A 88 17.17 13.17 -7.03
C ILE A 88 18.11 13.87 -6.04
N ARG A 89 19.35 13.37 -5.95
CA ARG A 89 20.46 14.22 -5.49
C ARG A 89 20.60 15.33 -6.51
N MET A 90 20.21 16.56 -6.15
CA MET A 90 20.59 17.77 -6.89
C MET A 90 22.12 17.72 -7.08
N ARG A 91 22.57 17.24 -8.23
CA ARG A 91 23.96 17.38 -8.65
C ARG A 91 24.14 18.88 -8.77
N LYS A 92 24.89 19.50 -7.84
CA LYS A 92 25.37 20.86 -7.98
C LYS A 92 26.02 20.92 -9.35
N ARG A 93 25.30 21.47 -10.33
CA ARG A 93 25.84 21.75 -11.65
C ARG A 93 26.83 22.87 -11.35
N GLY A 94 28.10 22.50 -11.22
CA GLY A 94 29.17 23.46 -10.97
C GLY A 94 29.04 24.55 -12.02
N MET A 95 28.74 25.77 -11.57
CA MET A 95 28.81 26.95 -12.40
C MET A 95 30.26 27.07 -12.82
N ARG A 96 30.62 26.51 -13.99
CA ARG A 96 31.81 26.95 -14.69
C ARG A 96 31.48 28.35 -15.18
N MET A 97 32.01 29.36 -14.49
CA MET A 97 32.03 30.70 -15.07
C MET A 97 32.76 30.60 -16.42
N PRO A 98 32.23 31.22 -17.48
CA PRO A 98 32.98 31.34 -18.72
C PRO A 98 34.28 32.10 -18.45
N PRO A 99 35.39 31.75 -19.12
CA PRO A 99 36.64 32.47 -18.97
C PRO A 99 36.43 33.96 -19.28
N SER A 100 37.09 34.82 -18.49
CA SER A 100 37.08 36.26 -18.70
C SER A 100 37.65 36.55 -20.09
N PRO A 101 37.01 37.41 -20.90
CA PRO A 101 37.62 37.90 -22.13
C PRO A 101 38.84 38.75 -21.73
N ASP A 102 40.02 38.26 -22.06
CA ASP A 102 41.26 39.04 -22.15
C ASP A 102 41.23 39.96 -23.39
#